data_AF-A0A2R6APZ6-F1
#
_entry.id   AF-A0A2R6APZ6-F1
#
_cell.length_a   1.000
_cell.length_b   1.000
_cell.length_c   1.000
_cell.angle_alpha   90.00
_cell.angle_beta   90.00
_cell.angle_gamma   90.00
#
_symmetry.space_group_name_H-M   'P 1'
#
loop_
_entity.id
_entity.type
_entity.pdbx_description
1 polymer ?
#
loop_
_entity_poly.entity_id
_entity_poly.type
_entity_poly.pdbx_seq_one_letter_code
_entity_poly.pdbx_strand_id
1 'polypeptide(L)'
;MKFPLPIKKRVGILNKKGVHLIVELHGCSPNFLANCSLIRKTMLEAAKLVSGNILSDDFVIVGPGISGTVVITESHLSIHTWPEDGYASVDIYTCSKEGDPIKALELIVNTLKPTKIYSLKIMRGLPSGFLLQKLAEKSQDGILTFEVAQV
;
A
#
# COMPACT_ATOMS: atom_id res chain seq x y z
N MET A 1 -7.66 -25.77 -36.39
CA MET A 1 -7.38 -25.07 -35.11
C MET A 1 -6.94 -23.65 -35.43
N LYS A 2 -7.74 -22.63 -35.09
CA LYS A 2 -7.35 -21.22 -35.27
C LYS A 2 -6.46 -20.82 -34.08
N PHE A 3 -5.21 -20.50 -34.35
CA PHE A 3 -4.31 -19.88 -33.38
C PHE A 3 -4.90 -18.57 -32.86
N PRO A 4 -4.77 -18.25 -31.56
CA PRO A 4 -5.25 -16.98 -31.04
C PRO A 4 -4.41 -15.83 -31.63
N LEU A 5 -5.11 -14.72 -31.88
CA LEU A 5 -4.65 -13.49 -32.54
C LEU A 5 -3.33 -12.92 -31.98
N PRO A 6 -2.58 -12.13 -32.78
CA PRO A 6 -1.27 -11.59 -32.43
C PRO A 6 -1.29 -10.74 -31.15
N ILE A 7 -0.27 -10.99 -30.32
CA ILE A 7 -0.07 -10.55 -28.92
C ILE A 7 -0.16 -9.02 -28.72
N LYS A 8 0.15 -8.22 -29.75
CA LYS A 8 0.18 -6.75 -29.69
C LYS A 8 -1.18 -6.07 -29.42
N LYS A 9 -2.31 -6.78 -29.44
CA LYS A 9 -3.65 -6.22 -29.13
C LYS A 9 -4.18 -6.49 -27.71
N ARG A 10 -3.40 -7.11 -26.81
CA ARG A 10 -3.83 -7.46 -25.44
C ARG A 10 -3.42 -6.51 -24.31
N VAL A 11 -2.71 -5.42 -24.63
CA VAL A 11 -2.32 -4.38 -23.65
C VAL A 11 -3.46 -3.37 -23.39
N GLY A 12 -4.64 -3.59 -23.98
CA GLY A 12 -5.86 -2.84 -23.67
C GLY A 12 -6.66 -3.53 -22.57
N ILE A 13 -6.61 -2.96 -21.36
CA ILE A 13 -7.42 -3.31 -20.18
C ILE A 13 -6.92 -4.56 -19.43
N LEU A 14 -5.88 -4.39 -18.63
CA LEU A 14 -5.67 -5.26 -17.47
C LEU A 14 -6.84 -5.06 -16.51
N ASN A 15 -7.76 -6.03 -16.45
CA ASN A 15 -8.90 -6.07 -15.54
C ASN A 15 -8.43 -6.34 -14.10
N LYS A 16 -7.57 -5.48 -13.56
CA LYS A 16 -7.12 -5.53 -12.16
C LYS A 16 -8.28 -5.14 -11.24
N LYS A 17 -8.45 -5.85 -10.14
CA LYS A 17 -9.42 -5.54 -9.09
C LYS A 17 -8.91 -4.47 -8.14
N GLY A 18 -7.59 -4.33 -7.98
CA GLY A 18 -7.02 -3.32 -7.09
C GLY A 18 -5.51 -3.17 -7.18
N VAL A 19 -4.98 -2.26 -6.36
CA VAL A 19 -3.56 -2.01 -6.17
C VAL A 19 -3.27 -2.13 -4.68
N HIS A 20 -2.25 -2.91 -4.33
CA HIS A 20 -1.80 -3.09 -2.96
C HIS A 20 -0.36 -2.59 -2.83
N LEU A 21 -0.15 -1.54 -2.04
CA LEU A 21 1.17 -1.11 -1.62
C LEU A 21 1.50 -1.80 -0.29
N ILE A 22 2.61 -2.52 -0.25
CA ILE A 22 3.22 -3.03 0.98
C ILE A 22 4.43 -2.13 1.25
N VAL A 23 4.48 -1.50 2.41
CA VAL A 23 5.40 -0.39 2.68
C VAL A 23 6.14 -0.61 4.00
N GLU A 24 7.46 -0.43 3.93
CA GLU A 24 8.39 -0.49 5.05
C GLU A 24 8.87 0.94 5.35
N LEU A 25 8.62 1.43 6.56
CA LEU A 25 9.04 2.75 7.01
C LEU A 25 10.09 2.62 8.11
N HIS A 26 11.29 3.15 7.89
CA HIS A 26 12.40 3.06 8.84
C HIS A 26 12.89 4.42 9.32
N GLY A 27 13.34 4.48 10.57
CA GLY A 27 13.85 5.70 11.21
C GLY A 27 12.74 6.70 11.52
N CYS A 28 11.52 6.22 11.78
CA CYS A 28 10.45 7.04 12.31
C CYS A 28 10.72 7.42 13.78
N SER A 29 10.17 8.55 14.21
CA SER A 29 10.23 8.94 15.63
C SER A 29 9.46 7.95 16.51
N PRO A 30 10.07 7.36 17.56
CA PRO A 30 9.37 6.48 18.50
C PRO A 30 8.12 7.13 19.11
N ASN A 31 8.15 8.44 19.34
CA ASN A 31 7.01 9.20 19.88
C ASN A 31 5.81 9.24 18.93
N PHE A 32 6.04 9.22 17.61
CA PHE A 32 4.94 9.13 16.65
C PHE A 32 4.45 7.69 16.53
N LEU A 33 5.36 6.73 16.53
CA LEU A 33 5.04 5.30 16.43
C LEU A 33 4.28 4.75 17.65
N ALA A 34 4.41 5.37 18.82
CA ALA A 34 3.70 5.00 20.04
C ALA A 34 2.39 5.79 20.26
N ASN A 35 2.03 6.72 19.36
CA ASN A 35 0.87 7.60 19.55
C ASN A 35 -0.37 7.06 18.82
N CYS A 36 -1.22 6.34 19.56
CA CYS A 36 -2.41 5.67 19.00
C CYS A 36 -3.39 6.66 18.37
N SER A 37 -3.63 7.81 19.02
CA SER A 37 -4.53 8.84 18.49
C SER A 37 -4.01 9.44 17.18
N LEU A 38 -2.70 9.69 17.09
CA LEU A 38 -2.06 10.17 15.86
C LEU A 38 -2.19 9.15 14.74
N ILE A 39 -1.79 7.89 15.00
CA ILE A 39 -1.84 6.82 14.00
C ILE A 39 -3.26 6.59 13.50
N ARG A 40 -4.23 6.46 14.42
CA ARG A 40 -5.65 6.29 14.05
C ARG A 40 -6.14 7.42 13.17
N LYS A 41 -5.86 8.67 13.54
CA LYS A 41 -6.22 9.84 12.74
C LYS A 41 -5.59 9.79 11.34
N THR A 42 -4.28 9.56 11.26
CA THR A 42 -3.54 9.48 10.00
C THR A 42 -4.08 8.40 9.08
N MET A 43 -4.35 7.20 9.60
CA MET A 43 -4.86 6.09 8.81
C MET A 43 -6.30 6.32 8.33
N LEU A 44 -7.15 6.94 9.15
CA LEU A 44 -8.50 7.33 8.73
C LEU A 44 -8.48 8.43 7.66
N GLU A 45 -7.58 9.41 7.75
CA GLU A 45 -7.39 10.43 6.73
C GLU A 45 -6.82 9.83 5.43
N ALA A 46 -5.85 8.92 5.54
CA ALA A 46 -5.31 8.18 4.40
C ALA A 46 -6.40 7.35 3.71
N ALA A 47 -7.25 6.65 4.47
CA ALA A 47 -8.37 5.88 3.94
C ALA A 47 -9.36 6.76 3.17
N LYS A 48 -9.67 7.97 3.66
CA LYS A 48 -10.54 8.94 2.95
C LYS A 48 -9.97 9.43 1.63
N LEU A 49 -8.64 9.46 1.47
CA LEU A 49 -8.00 9.83 0.20
C LEU A 49 -8.13 8.74 -0.86
N VAL A 50 -8.27 7.49 -0.44
CA VAL A 50 -8.29 6.34 -1.35
C VAL A 50 -9.65 5.68 -1.50
N SER A 51 -10.58 5.93 -0.59
CA SER A 51 -11.96 5.47 -0.65
C SER A 51 -12.89 6.45 0.04
N GLY A 52 -14.08 6.66 -0.53
CA GLY A 52 -15.11 7.49 0.08
C GLY A 52 -15.89 6.79 1.21
N ASN A 53 -15.70 5.48 1.41
CA ASN A 53 -16.52 4.69 2.32
C ASN A 53 -15.69 3.82 3.27
N ILE A 54 -15.48 4.32 4.48
CA ILE A 54 -14.89 3.58 5.61
C ILE A 54 -16.00 2.77 6.28
N LEU A 55 -15.82 1.45 6.38
CA LEU A 55 -16.78 0.54 6.97
C LEU A 55 -16.56 0.35 8.47
N SER A 56 -15.30 0.25 8.89
CA SER A 56 -14.91 0.11 10.30
C SER A 56 -13.42 0.38 10.47
N ASP A 57 -13.00 0.63 11.71
CA ASP A 57 -11.60 0.74 12.07
C ASP A 57 -11.35 0.18 13.48
N ASP A 58 -10.19 -0.41 13.70
CA ASP A 58 -9.77 -0.92 15.00
C ASP A 58 -8.28 -0.67 15.23
N PHE A 59 -7.92 -0.22 16.42
CA PHE A 59 -6.55 0.16 16.79
C PHE A 59 -6.25 -0.31 18.21
N VAL A 60 -5.25 -1.18 18.33
CA VAL A 60 -4.86 -1.82 19.58
C VAL A 60 -3.43 -1.45 19.92
N ILE A 61 -3.20 -1.03 21.16
CA ILE A 61 -1.85 -0.83 21.69
C ILE A 61 -1.26 -2.20 22.04
N VAL A 62 -0.08 -2.51 21.49
CA VAL A 62 0.61 -3.78 21.67
C VAL A 62 2.03 -3.48 22.18
N GLY A 63 2.21 -3.61 23.50
CA GLY A 63 3.46 -3.16 24.14
C GLY A 63 3.65 -1.65 23.94
N PRO A 64 4.83 -1.19 23.47
CA PRO A 64 5.04 0.22 23.13
C PRO A 64 4.39 0.61 21.78
N GLY A 65 4.10 -0.37 20.90
CA GLY A 65 3.64 -0.17 19.54
C GLY A 65 2.12 -0.21 19.39
N ILE A 66 1.67 -0.11 18.14
CA ILE A 66 0.27 -0.04 17.74
C ILE A 66 0.05 -0.98 16.55
N SER A 67 -1.02 -1.77 16.62
CA SER A 67 -1.57 -2.50 15.47
C SER A 67 -2.92 -1.90 15.11
N GLY A 68 -3.12 -1.55 13.85
CA GLY A 68 -4.30 -0.84 13.40
C GLY A 68 -4.77 -1.28 12.02
N THR A 69 -6.08 -1.29 11.82
CA THR A 69 -6.72 -1.57 10.52
C THR A 69 -7.85 -0.60 10.27
N VAL A 70 -8.01 -0.22 9.00
CA VAL A 70 -9.17 0.52 8.49
C VAL A 70 -9.76 -0.29 7.34
N VAL A 71 -10.97 -0.79 7.54
CA VAL A 71 -11.71 -1.55 6.53
C VAL A 71 -12.46 -0.57 5.64
N ILE A 72 -12.20 -0.63 4.34
CA ILE A 72 -12.90 0.13 3.31
C ILE A 72 -13.63 -0.84 2.37
N THR A 73 -14.45 -0.32 1.46
CA THR A 73 -15.22 -1.17 0.55
C THR A 73 -14.27 -2.02 -0.32
N GLU A 74 -14.36 -3.35 -0.18
CA GLU A 74 -13.58 -4.36 -0.92
C GLU A 74 -12.05 -4.38 -0.69
N SER A 75 -11.52 -3.67 0.31
CA SER A 75 -10.07 -3.61 0.59
C SER A 75 -9.76 -3.11 2.02
N HIS A 76 -8.55 -2.63 2.31
CA HIS A 76 -8.14 -2.18 3.65
C HIS A 76 -6.88 -1.33 3.64
N LEU A 77 -6.67 -0.60 4.73
CA LEU A 77 -5.36 -0.11 5.13
C LEU A 77 -4.99 -0.74 6.48
N SER A 78 -3.73 -1.14 6.66
CA SER A 78 -3.23 -1.61 7.97
C SER A 78 -1.88 -1.01 8.32
N ILE A 79 -1.60 -0.95 9.62
CA ILE A 79 -0.33 -0.48 10.15
C ILE A 79 0.05 -1.28 11.39
N HIS A 80 1.33 -1.63 11.49
CA HIS A 80 1.96 -2.17 12.69
C HIS A 80 3.22 -1.38 13.00
N THR A 81 3.39 -0.96 14.25
CA THR A 81 4.55 -0.15 14.67
C THR A 81 5.39 -0.82 15.74
N TRP A 82 6.70 -0.57 15.65
CA TRP A 82 7.73 -0.96 16.62
C TRP A 82 8.56 0.29 16.97
N PRO A 83 8.12 1.09 17.95
CA PRO A 83 8.82 2.31 18.37
C PRO A 83 10.28 2.09 18.74
N GLU A 84 10.59 0.95 19.37
CA GLU A 84 11.93 0.53 19.77
C GLU A 84 12.92 0.42 18.59
N ASP A 85 12.40 0.08 17.41
CA ASP A 85 13.17 -0.08 16.18
C ASP A 85 13.04 1.14 15.25
N GLY A 86 12.23 2.14 15.63
CA GLY A 86 11.89 3.26 14.76
C GLY A 86 11.23 2.78 13.45
N TYR A 87 10.43 1.71 13.52
CA TYR A 87 9.91 1.00 12.35
C TYR A 87 8.37 0.94 12.32
N ALA A 88 7.82 1.03 11.11
CA ALA A 88 6.41 0.71 10.85
C ALA A 88 6.26 -0.08 9.54
N SER A 89 5.41 -1.10 9.59
CA SER A 89 4.91 -1.81 8.41
C SER A 89 3.52 -1.27 8.08
N VAL A 90 3.27 -0.95 6.81
CA VAL A 90 2.02 -0.34 6.34
C VAL A 90 1.54 -1.03 5.06
N ASP A 91 0.27 -1.41 5.05
CA ASP A 91 -0.42 -1.89 3.84
C ASP A 91 -1.46 -0.85 3.39
N ILE A 92 -1.46 -0.54 2.10
CA ILE A 92 -2.49 0.31 1.46
C ILE A 92 -3.06 -0.48 0.30
N TYR A 93 -4.18 -1.16 0.53
CA TYR A 93 -4.89 -1.91 -0.49
C TYR A 93 -6.13 -1.13 -0.92
N THR A 94 -6.24 -0.80 -2.20
CA THR A 94 -7.37 -0.07 -2.78
C THR A 94 -7.95 -0.79 -3.99
N CYS A 95 -9.24 -0.60 -4.25
CA CYS A 95 -9.92 -1.09 -5.45
C CYS A 95 -9.53 -0.25 -6.68
N SER A 96 -9.52 -0.85 -7.88
CA SER A 96 -9.00 -0.21 -9.10
C SER A 96 -9.78 0.99 -9.61
N LYS A 97 -10.97 1.23 -9.05
CA LYS A 97 -11.85 2.36 -9.38
C LYS A 97 -11.68 3.56 -8.46
N GLU A 98 -10.97 3.41 -7.35
CA GLU A 98 -10.95 4.41 -6.27
C GLU A 98 -9.52 4.84 -5.91
N GLY A 99 -9.32 6.14 -5.81
CA GLY A 99 -8.18 6.74 -5.11
C GLY A 99 -6.81 6.59 -5.77
N ASP A 100 -5.88 7.42 -5.34
CA ASP A 100 -4.45 7.22 -5.60
C ASP A 100 -3.78 6.71 -4.32
N PRO A 101 -3.37 5.43 -4.23
CA PRO A 101 -2.74 4.88 -3.04
C PRO A 101 -1.42 5.59 -2.69
N ILE A 102 -0.80 6.29 -3.64
CA ILE A 102 0.40 7.10 -3.38
C ILE A 102 0.06 8.31 -2.50
N LYS A 103 -1.11 8.94 -2.66
CA LYS A 103 -1.52 10.07 -1.79
C LYS A 103 -1.75 9.64 -0.34
N ALA A 104 -2.32 8.45 -0.14
CA ALA A 104 -2.42 7.87 1.20
C ALA A 104 -1.02 7.63 1.81
N LEU A 105 -0.10 7.08 1.01
CA LEU A 105 1.28 6.87 1.43
C LEU A 105 1.99 8.19 1.78
N GLU A 106 1.88 9.22 0.94
CA GLU A 106 2.46 10.54 1.19
C GLU A 106 1.98 11.14 2.51
N LEU A 107 0.68 11.04 2.81
CA LEU A 107 0.13 11.51 4.08
C LEU A 107 0.72 10.77 5.29
N ILE A 108 0.86 9.44 5.19
CA ILE A 108 1.48 8.61 6.25
C ILE A 108 2.96 8.98 6.41
N VAL A 109 3.71 9.12 5.32
CA VAL A 109 5.13 9.52 5.32
C VAL A 109 5.32 10.90 5.94
N ASN A 110 4.49 11.87 5.58
CA ASN A 110 4.55 13.22 6.14
C ASN A 110 4.27 13.24 7.65
N THR A 111 3.44 12.31 8.13
CA THR A 111 3.13 12.19 9.56
C THR A 111 4.25 11.48 10.33
N LEU A 112 4.70 10.32 9.86
CA LEU A 112 5.65 9.46 10.58
C LEU A 112 7.12 9.84 10.35
N LYS A 113 7.40 10.66 9.33
CA LYS A 113 8.71 11.20 8.98
C LYS A 113 9.84 10.14 8.98
N PRO A 114 9.68 9.03 8.24
CA PRO A 114 10.73 8.03 8.10
C PRO A 114 11.97 8.64 7.44
N THR A 115 13.13 8.08 7.75
CA THR A 115 14.39 8.39 7.04
C THR A 115 14.58 7.54 5.79
N LYS A 116 13.95 6.36 5.73
CA LYS A 116 13.98 5.46 4.58
C LYS A 116 12.61 4.83 4.38
N ILE A 117 12.25 4.67 3.11
CA ILE A 117 10.97 4.09 2.69
C ILE A 117 11.30 3.00 1.68
N TYR A 118 10.76 1.80 1.87
CA TYR A 118 10.71 0.78 0.84
C TYR A 118 9.26 0.46 0.57
N SER A 119 8.89 0.23 -0.69
CA SER A 119 7.54 -0.19 -1.03
C SER A 119 7.54 -1.26 -2.10
N LEU A 120 6.50 -2.07 -2.12
CA LEU A 120 6.20 -3.02 -3.17
C LEU A 120 4.79 -2.75 -3.65
N LYS A 121 4.64 -2.54 -4.95
CA LYS A 121 3.34 -2.37 -5.60
C LYS A 121 2.89 -3.68 -6.20
N ILE A 122 1.75 -4.18 -5.76
CA ILE A 122 1.16 -5.43 -6.24
C ILE A 122 -0.18 -5.13 -6.91
N MET A 123 -0.32 -5.57 -8.15
CA MET A 123 -1.61 -5.55 -8.84
C MET A 123 -2.45 -6.73 -8.35
N ARG A 124 -3.68 -6.46 -7.90
CA ARG A 124 -4.59 -7.48 -7.36
C ARG A 124 -5.67 -7.82 -8.37
N GLY A 125 -6.10 -9.08 -8.38
CA GLY A 125 -7.14 -9.58 -9.29
C GLY A 125 -6.70 -9.73 -10.75
N LEU A 126 -5.45 -10.16 -10.97
CA LEU A 126 -4.95 -10.48 -12.31
C LEU A 126 -5.64 -11.74 -12.88
N PRO A 127 -5.85 -11.84 -14.21
CA PRO A 127 -6.38 -13.05 -14.85
C PRO A 127 -5.50 -14.28 -14.61
N SER A 128 -6.10 -15.48 -14.69
CA SER A 128 -5.34 -16.74 -14.63
C SER A 128 -4.29 -16.82 -15.74
N GLY A 129 -3.08 -17.29 -15.40
CA GLY A 129 -1.96 -17.40 -16.34
C GLY A 129 -1.02 -16.19 -16.41
N PHE A 130 -1.23 -15.18 -15.55
CA PHE A 130 -0.30 -14.05 -15.39
C PHE A 130 0.88 -14.47 -14.50
N LEU A 131 2.12 -14.35 -14.99
CA LEU A 131 3.33 -14.63 -14.20
C LEU A 131 3.86 -13.34 -13.56
N LEU A 132 4.21 -13.39 -12.27
CA LEU A 132 4.89 -12.30 -11.59
C LEU A 132 6.40 -12.46 -11.82
N GLN A 133 6.97 -11.70 -12.76
CA GLN A 133 8.42 -11.66 -12.95
C GLN A 133 8.99 -10.31 -12.47
N LYS A 134 10.02 -10.39 -11.61
CA LYS A 134 10.74 -9.24 -11.02
C LYS A 134 11.60 -8.54 -12.07
N LEU A 135 11.52 -7.21 -12.13
CA LEU A 135 12.64 -6.34 -12.49
C LEU A 135 12.77 -5.27 -11.40
N ALA A 136 13.97 -5.11 -10.87
CA ALA A 136 14.29 -4.09 -9.89
C ALA A 136 14.86 -2.88 -10.65
N GLU A 137 14.11 -1.78 -10.68
CA GLU A 137 14.64 -0.48 -11.08
C GLU A 137 14.72 0.41 -9.84
N LYS A 138 15.87 1.07 -9.66
CA LYS A 138 16.03 2.14 -8.67
C LYS A 138 15.28 3.37 -9.18
N SER A 139 14.21 3.80 -8.52
CA SER A 139 13.70 5.16 -8.73
C SER A 139 14.63 6.17 -8.05
N GLN A 140 14.76 7.36 -8.64
CA GLN A 140 15.58 8.46 -8.12
C GLN A 140 15.06 9.03 -6.78
N ASP A 141 13.87 8.64 -6.34
CA ASP A 141 13.18 9.15 -5.15
C ASP A 141 13.24 8.18 -3.95
N GLY A 142 14.08 7.13 -4.03
CA GLY A 142 14.22 6.12 -2.97
C GLY A 142 13.06 5.11 -2.88
N ILE A 143 12.10 5.18 -3.81
CA ILE A 143 10.97 4.27 -3.88
C ILE A 143 11.33 3.10 -4.80
N LEU A 144 11.53 1.89 -4.25
CA LEU A 144 11.68 0.68 -5.08
C LEU A 144 10.34 0.28 -5.68
N THR A 145 9.95 0.86 -6.81
CA THR A 145 8.72 0.46 -7.49
C THR A 145 8.98 -0.77 -8.36
N PHE A 146 8.32 -1.88 -8.07
CA PHE A 146 8.31 -3.05 -8.97
C PHE A 146 7.12 -2.91 -9.92
N GLU A 147 7.37 -2.74 -11.21
CA GLU A 147 6.32 -2.81 -12.24
C GLU A 147 6.21 -4.22 -12.83
N VAL A 148 4.97 -4.61 -13.16
CA VAL A 148 4.66 -5.93 -13.73
C VAL A 148 4.74 -5.84 -15.25
N ALA A 149 5.57 -6.65 -15.90
CA ALA A 149 5.68 -6.72 -17.36
C ALA A 149 4.80 -7.83 -17.98
N GLN A 150 4.21 -7.58 -19.16
CA GLN A 150 3.54 -8.58 -20.01
C GLN A 150 4.49 -9.10 -21.11
N VAL A 151 4.32 -10.36 -21.53
CA VAL A 151 4.82 -10.88 -22.81
C VAL A 151 3.78 -10.67 -23.90
#